data_AF-A0A947SKB2-F1
#
_entry.id   AF-A0A947SKB2-F1
#
_cell.length_a   1.000
_cell.length_b   1.000
_cell.length_c   1.000
_cell.angle_alpha   90.00
_cell.angle_beta   90.00
_cell.angle_gamma   90.00
#
_symmetry.space_group_name_H-M   'P 1'
#
loop_
_entity.id
_entity.type
_entity.pdbx_description
1 polymer ?
#
loop_
_entity_poly.entity_id
_entity_poly.type
_entity_poly.pdbx_seq_one_letter_code
_entity_poly.pdbx_strand_id
1 'polypeptide(L)'
;MFSWLLFLIAYIPLQIALNPRVGFDLASIRVFIILLALIFIIKGLINKDLFKNNFYNLQSICLTAFLILSCFSLIGAENILWGIRKIIFFLSIFPIYFLSVALINNYKKIKKTILVLSISGSFLALVGLFQFLSQFVFGLEKTYSFWAINILPIFSGFNLGSMILAYPSWLVNISGE
;
A
#
# COMPACT_ATOMS: atom_id res chain seq x y z
N MET A 1 13.72 11.67 -8.75
CA MET A 1 12.39 11.36 -8.16
C MET A 1 11.76 10.13 -8.81
N PHE A 2 11.80 9.98 -10.13
CA PHE A 2 11.27 8.79 -10.80
C PHE A 2 11.85 7.46 -10.29
N SER A 3 13.16 7.37 -10.02
CA SER A 3 13.76 6.14 -9.43
C SER A 3 13.18 5.79 -8.06
N TRP A 4 12.91 6.78 -7.22
CA TRP A 4 12.25 6.59 -5.92
C TRP A 4 10.80 6.12 -6.07
N LEU A 5 10.09 6.64 -7.07
CA LEU A 5 8.75 6.14 -7.42
C LEU A 5 8.82 4.68 -7.90
N LEU A 6 9.81 4.31 -8.72
CA LEU A 6 9.99 2.91 -9.15
C LEU A 6 10.27 1.99 -7.96
N PHE A 7 11.10 2.43 -7.01
CA PHE A 7 11.34 1.68 -5.77
C PHE A 7 10.03 1.51 -4.97
N LEU A 8 9.24 2.57 -4.84
CA LEU A 8 7.92 2.51 -4.20
C LEU A 8 7.01 1.49 -4.90
N ILE A 9 6.97 1.51 -6.22
CA ILE A 9 6.13 0.60 -7.03
C ILE A 9 6.58 -0.85 -6.89
N ALA A 10 7.89 -1.11 -6.91
CA ALA A 10 8.44 -2.45 -6.65
C ALA A 10 8.11 -2.95 -5.24
N TYR A 11 7.93 -2.03 -4.29
CA TYR A 11 7.65 -2.29 -2.90
C TYR A 11 6.15 -2.46 -2.58
N ILE A 12 5.24 -2.04 -3.47
CA ILE A 12 3.79 -2.24 -3.32
C ILE A 12 3.39 -3.68 -2.93
N PRO A 13 3.93 -4.74 -3.55
CA PRO A 13 3.61 -6.12 -3.16
C PRO A 13 4.26 -6.55 -1.83
N LEU A 14 5.27 -5.83 -1.34
CA LEU A 14 6.08 -6.18 -0.16
C LEU A 14 5.81 -5.18 0.98
N GLN A 15 4.56 -5.10 1.45
CA GLN A 15 4.18 -4.11 2.46
C GLN A 15 4.62 -4.58 3.85
N ILE A 16 5.71 -4.03 4.37
CA ILE A 16 6.15 -4.29 5.75
C ILE A 16 5.33 -3.41 6.69
N ALA A 17 4.86 -3.98 7.80
CA ALA A 17 4.21 -3.23 8.85
C ALA A 17 5.27 -2.59 9.77
N LEU A 18 5.11 -1.30 10.02
CA LEU A 18 5.78 -0.59 11.09
C LEU A 18 4.92 -0.67 12.33
N ASN A 19 5.49 -1.13 13.44
CA ASN A 19 4.81 -1.27 14.72
C ASN A 19 5.40 -0.24 15.71
N PRO A 20 5.13 1.07 15.54
CA PRO A 20 5.74 2.11 16.39
C PRO A 20 5.27 2.05 17.84
N ARG A 21 4.09 1.48 18.10
CA ARG A 21 3.53 1.28 19.43
C ARG A 21 2.61 0.07 19.45
N VAL A 22 2.47 -0.57 20.62
CA VAL A 22 1.47 -1.62 20.87
C VAL A 22 0.08 -1.10 20.50
N GLY A 23 -0.68 -1.89 19.73
CA GLY A 23 -1.99 -1.51 19.18
C GLY A 23 -1.98 -0.70 17.88
N PHE A 24 -0.82 -0.35 17.32
CA PHE A 24 -0.71 0.43 16.08
C PHE A 24 0.15 -0.27 15.02
N ASP A 25 -0.50 -0.80 13.98
CA ASP A 25 0.17 -1.37 12.81
C ASP A 25 0.03 -0.40 11.63
N LEU A 26 1.14 0.22 11.23
CA LEU A 26 1.20 1.21 10.15
C LEU A 26 1.94 0.61 8.95
N ALA A 27 1.29 0.56 7.78
CA ALA A 27 1.97 0.07 6.59
C ALA A 27 3.08 1.06 6.19
N SER A 28 4.33 0.59 6.16
CA SER A 28 5.52 1.40 5.82
C SER A 28 5.38 2.14 4.50
N ILE A 29 4.70 1.53 3.52
CA ILE A 29 4.47 2.13 2.21
C ILE A 29 3.68 3.44 2.30
N ARG A 30 2.73 3.55 3.24
CA ARG A 30 1.95 4.78 3.44
C ARG A 30 2.83 5.93 3.92
N VAL A 31 3.75 5.66 4.84
CA VAL A 31 4.75 6.64 5.29
C VAL A 31 5.64 7.05 4.13
N PHE A 32 6.08 6.08 3.32
CA PHE A 32 6.93 6.36 2.18
C PHE A 32 6.22 7.19 1.09
N ILE A 33 4.94 6.90 0.80
CA ILE A 33 4.10 7.72 -0.11
C ILE A 33 4.04 9.16 0.37
N ILE A 34 3.73 9.39 1.65
CA ILE A 34 3.62 10.73 2.23
C ILE A 34 4.95 11.48 2.13
N LEU A 35 6.07 10.85 2.51
CA LEU A 35 7.40 11.47 2.42
C LEU A 35 7.75 11.87 0.98
N LEU A 36 7.50 10.98 0.02
CA LEU A 36 7.78 11.22 -1.39
C LEU A 36 6.89 12.35 -1.94
N ALA A 37 5.63 12.42 -1.50
CA ALA A 37 4.69 13.48 -1.83
C ALA A 37 5.11 14.84 -1.24
N LEU A 38 5.55 14.89 0.02
CA LEU A 38 6.06 16.12 0.63
C LEU A 38 7.30 16.64 -0.10
N ILE A 39 8.25 15.76 -0.43
CA ILE A 39 9.44 16.13 -1.21
C ILE A 39 9.03 16.65 -2.60
N PHE A 40 8.03 16.04 -3.22
CA PHE A 40 7.50 16.50 -4.51
C PHE A 40 6.92 17.92 -4.41
N ILE A 41 6.09 18.17 -3.39
CA ILE A 41 5.47 19.47 -3.17
C ILE A 41 6.53 20.54 -2.93
N ILE A 42 7.49 20.28 -2.03
CA ILE A 42 8.58 21.23 -1.73
C ILE A 42 9.36 21.58 -3.01
N LYS A 43 9.72 20.56 -3.81
CA LYS A 43 10.43 20.80 -5.08
C LYS A 43 9.58 21.55 -6.10
N GLY A 44 8.28 21.29 -6.16
CA GLY A 44 7.37 22.01 -7.05
C GLY A 44 7.14 23.45 -6.63
N LEU A 45 7.17 23.76 -5.33
CA LEU A 45 7.09 25.14 -4.83
C LEU A 45 8.35 25.94 -5.19
N ILE A 46 9.52 25.31 -5.12
CA ILE A 46 10.80 25.91 -5.54
C ILE A 46 10.84 26.07 -7.06
N ASN A 47 10.43 25.03 -7.81
CA ASN A 47 10.43 24.99 -9.27
C ASN A 47 9.00 24.98 -9.82
N LYS A 48 8.43 26.18 -10.03
CA LYS A 48 7.02 26.38 -10.43
C LYS A 48 6.59 25.63 -11.70
N ASP A 49 7.53 25.23 -12.56
CA ASP A 49 7.23 24.51 -13.80
C ASP A 49 6.81 23.05 -13.57
N LEU A 50 7.08 22.46 -12.40
CA LEU A 50 6.70 21.08 -12.10
C LEU A 50 5.18 20.86 -11.99
N PHE A 51 4.41 21.91 -11.69
CA PHE A 51 2.94 21.83 -11.55
C PHE A 51 2.18 22.17 -12.83
N LYS A 52 2.85 22.70 -13.85
CA LYS A 52 2.19 23.52 -14.89
C LYS A 52 1.26 22.74 -15.83
N ASN A 53 1.52 21.46 -16.12
CA ASN A 53 0.86 20.79 -17.26
C ASN A 53 0.09 19.48 -16.96
N ASN A 54 0.15 18.91 -15.76
CA ASN A 54 -0.35 17.54 -15.54
C ASN A 54 -1.47 17.40 -14.49
N PHE A 55 -1.86 18.47 -13.81
CA PHE A 55 -2.87 18.39 -12.72
C PHE A 55 -4.32 18.61 -13.20
N TYR A 56 -4.53 19.24 -14.36
CA TYR A 56 -5.86 19.54 -14.90
C TYR A 56 -6.46 18.38 -15.71
N ASN A 57 -6.32 17.16 -15.21
CA ASN A 57 -6.92 15.99 -15.84
C ASN A 57 -8.27 15.66 -15.16
N LEU A 58 -9.24 15.13 -15.91
CA LEU A 58 -10.57 14.79 -15.38
C LEU A 58 -10.46 13.87 -14.16
N GLN A 59 -9.59 12.87 -14.22
CA GLN A 59 -9.35 11.93 -13.12
C GLN A 59 -8.80 12.64 -11.88
N SER A 60 -7.91 13.63 -12.06
CA SER A 60 -7.39 14.43 -10.95
C SER A 60 -8.50 15.26 -10.30
N ILE A 61 -9.39 15.84 -11.10
CA ILE A 61 -10.55 16.62 -10.62
C ILE A 61 -11.57 15.73 -9.89
N CYS A 62 -11.88 14.55 -10.44
CA CYS A 62 -12.78 13.60 -9.77
C CYS A 62 -12.21 13.13 -8.44
N LEU A 63 -10.90 12.90 -8.36
CA LEU A 63 -10.23 12.41 -7.16
C LEU A 63 -10.15 13.51 -6.08
N THR A 64 -9.90 14.77 -6.46
CA THR A 64 -9.98 15.90 -5.52
C THR A 64 -11.42 16.14 -5.06
N ALA A 65 -12.40 16.08 -5.97
CA ALA A 65 -13.81 16.20 -5.62
C ALA A 65 -14.25 15.10 -4.65
N PHE A 66 -13.81 13.85 -4.86
CA PHE A 66 -14.08 12.75 -3.94
C PHE A 66 -13.52 13.00 -2.54
N LEU A 67 -12.29 13.52 -2.42
CA LEU A 67 -11.71 13.88 -1.12
C LEU A 67 -12.53 14.97 -0.42
N ILE A 68 -12.97 15.98 -1.17
CA ILE A 68 -13.80 17.07 -0.64
C ILE A 68 -15.15 16.53 -0.15
N LEU A 69 -15.82 15.69 -0.95
CA LEU A 69 -17.08 15.03 -0.56
C LEU A 69 -16.89 14.14 0.67
N SER A 70 -15.76 13.43 0.76
CA SER A 70 -15.43 12.61 1.93
C SER A 70 -15.29 13.46 3.20
N CYS A 71 -14.75 14.68 3.10
CA CYS A 71 -14.72 15.63 4.20
C CYS A 71 -16.12 16.14 4.57
N PHE A 72 -16.96 16.47 3.59
CA PHE A 72 -18.35 16.89 3.84
C PHE A 72 -19.18 15.79 4.53
N SER A 73 -18.91 14.53 4.21
CA SER A 73 -19.56 13.39 4.86
C SER A 73 -19.34 13.35 6.38
N LEU A 74 -18.34 14.05 6.93
CA LEU A 74 -18.13 14.11 8.39
C LEU A 74 -19.24 14.87 9.14
N ILE A 75 -19.90 15.83 8.48
CA ILE A 75 -20.89 16.69 9.13
C ILE A 75 -22.10 15.86 9.60
N GLY A 76 -22.45 14.81 8.86
CA GLY A 76 -23.54 13.88 9.19
C GLY A 76 -23.07 12.58 9.87
N ALA A 77 -21.82 12.48 10.30
CA ALA A 77 -21.29 11.25 10.86
C ALA A 77 -21.60 11.13 12.36
N GLU A 78 -22.25 10.03 12.75
CA GLU A 78 -22.49 9.70 14.17
C GLU A 78 -21.18 9.56 14.96
N ASN A 79 -20.13 9.03 14.32
CA ASN A 79 -18.80 8.89 14.92
C ASN A 79 -17.73 9.62 14.10
N ILE A 80 -17.50 10.88 14.48
CA ILE A 80 -16.54 11.78 13.83
C ILE A 80 -15.11 11.20 13.86
N LEU A 81 -14.71 10.56 14.97
CA LEU A 81 -13.36 9.99 15.12
C LEU A 81 -13.08 8.90 14.09
N TRP A 82 -14.08 8.05 13.80
CA TRP A 82 -13.94 7.00 12.80
C TRP A 82 -13.90 7.58 11.39
N GLY A 83 -14.69 8.63 11.12
CA GLY A 83 -14.65 9.37 9.87
C GLY A 83 -13.27 9.99 9.61
N ILE A 84 -12.69 10.66 10.62
CA ILE A 84 -11.34 11.26 10.51
C ILE A 84 -10.29 10.20 10.18
N ARG A 85 -10.34 9.01 10.80
CA ARG A 85 -9.41 7.91 10.50
C ARG A 85 -9.48 7.46 9.04
N LYS A 86 -10.68 7.42 8.44
CA LYS A 86 -10.86 7.09 7.02
C LYS A 86 -10.28 8.17 6.10
N ILE A 87 -10.46 9.45 6.44
CA ILE A 87 -9.89 10.55 5.66
C ILE A 87 -8.36 10.55 5.72
N ILE A 88 -7.78 10.35 6.90
CA ILE A 88 -6.32 10.20 7.06
C ILE A 88 -5.81 9.04 6.19
N PHE A 89 -6.55 7.93 6.15
CA PHE A 89 -6.21 6.81 5.27
C PHE A 89 -6.20 7.22 3.79
N PHE A 90 -7.23 7.91 3.29
CA PHE A 90 -7.24 8.38 1.90
C PHE A 90 -6.09 9.36 1.61
N LEU A 91 -5.84 10.32 2.51
CA LEU A 91 -4.72 11.26 2.39
C LEU A 91 -3.35 10.57 2.39
N SER A 92 -3.23 9.38 2.99
CA SER A 92 -1.99 8.62 2.99
C SER A 92 -1.71 7.86 1.69
N ILE A 93 -2.73 7.57 0.88
CA ILE A 93 -2.62 6.75 -0.34
C ILE A 93 -2.72 7.61 -1.59
N PHE A 94 -3.69 8.52 -1.63
CA PHE A 94 -4.02 9.31 -2.82
C PHE A 94 -2.86 10.11 -3.42
N PRO A 95 -1.87 10.61 -2.65
CA PRO A 95 -0.71 11.27 -3.23
C PRO A 95 0.07 10.43 -4.25
N ILE A 96 -0.03 9.10 -4.20
CA ILE A 96 0.61 8.21 -5.19
C ILE A 96 0.11 8.46 -6.61
N TYR A 97 -1.17 8.81 -6.78
CA TYR A 97 -1.75 9.11 -8.08
C TYR A 97 -1.12 10.38 -8.66
N PHE A 98 -1.08 11.45 -7.87
CA PHE A 98 -0.49 12.72 -8.29
C PHE A 98 1.00 12.59 -8.60
N LEU A 99 1.74 11.82 -7.78
CA LEU A 99 3.14 11.49 -8.03
C LEU A 99 3.32 10.72 -9.34
N SER A 100 2.43 9.77 -9.64
CA SER A 100 2.50 8.97 -10.86
C SER A 100 2.25 9.82 -12.10
N VAL A 101 1.19 10.62 -12.09
CA VAL A 101 0.82 11.52 -13.20
C VAL A 101 1.91 12.57 -13.45
N ALA A 102 2.56 13.09 -12.41
CA ALA A 102 3.64 14.05 -12.56
C ALA A 102 4.96 13.44 -13.04
N LEU A 103 5.33 12.24 -12.55
CA LEU A 103 6.66 11.67 -12.80
C LEU A 103 6.71 10.75 -14.03
N ILE A 104 5.59 10.11 -14.39
CA ILE A 104 5.46 9.19 -15.53
C ILE A 104 4.93 9.95 -16.74
N ASN A 105 5.82 10.73 -17.38
CA ASN A 105 5.45 11.62 -18.47
C ASN A 105 5.75 11.08 -19.90
N ASN A 106 6.50 9.98 -20.02
CA ASN A 106 6.96 9.45 -21.30
C ASN A 106 6.69 7.95 -21.43
N TYR A 107 6.48 7.45 -22.65
CA TYR A 107 6.27 6.03 -22.94
C TYR A 107 7.38 5.12 -22.38
N LYS A 108 8.65 5.56 -22.47
CA LYS A 108 9.80 4.83 -21.87
C LYS A 108 9.63 4.64 -20.35
N LYS A 109 9.10 5.65 -19.64
CA LYS A 109 8.86 5.58 -18.20
C LYS A 109 7.68 4.69 -17.88
N ILE A 110 6.59 4.77 -18.66
CA ILE A 110 5.43 3.87 -18.54
C ILE A 110 5.88 2.42 -18.66
N LYS A 111 6.61 2.08 -19.73
CA LYS A 111 7.13 0.73 -19.95
C LYS A 111 7.99 0.25 -18.78
N LYS A 112 8.86 1.11 -18.25
CA LYS A 112 9.70 0.77 -17.10
C LYS A 112 8.88 0.54 -15.83
N THR A 113 7.86 1.36 -15.57
CA THR A 113 6.96 1.21 -14.43
C THR A 113 6.19 -0.11 -14.50
N ILE A 114 5.62 -0.45 -15.66
CA ILE A 114 4.90 -1.72 -15.87
C ILE A 114 5.83 -2.91 -15.66
N LEU A 115 7.04 -2.86 -16.21
CA LEU A 115 8.04 -3.92 -16.06
C LEU A 115 8.42 -4.13 -14.59
N VAL A 116 8.66 -3.05 -13.85
CA VAL A 116 8.99 -3.15 -12.42
C VAL A 116 7.84 -3.75 -11.63
N LEU A 117 6.61 -3.29 -11.86
CA LEU A 117 5.42 -3.81 -11.19
C LEU A 117 5.20 -5.31 -11.50
N SER A 118 5.40 -5.70 -12.77
CA SER A 118 5.32 -7.10 -13.19
C SER A 118 6.38 -7.95 -12.53
N ILE A 119 7.64 -7.51 -12.48
CA ILE A 119 8.73 -8.28 -11.85
C ILE A 119 8.47 -8.45 -10.36
N SER A 120 8.11 -7.37 -9.65
CA SER A 120 7.83 -7.46 -8.21
C SER A 120 6.61 -8.33 -7.92
N GLY A 121 5.57 -8.25 -8.75
CA GLY A 121 4.38 -9.08 -8.63
C GLY A 121 4.67 -10.56 -8.91
N SER A 122 5.41 -10.86 -9.98
CA SER A 122 5.84 -12.23 -10.31
C SER A 122 6.72 -12.82 -9.21
N PHE A 123 7.63 -12.03 -8.63
CA PHE A 123 8.43 -12.47 -7.50
C PHE A 123 7.56 -12.85 -6.30
N LEU A 124 6.60 -12.00 -5.92
CA LEU A 124 5.68 -12.31 -4.81
C LEU A 124 4.80 -13.54 -5.11
N ALA A 125 4.35 -13.69 -6.37
CA ALA A 125 3.58 -14.85 -6.79
C ALA A 125 4.40 -16.16 -6.66
N LEU A 126 5.70 -16.14 -6.99
CA LEU A 126 6.59 -17.28 -6.77
C LEU A 126 6.73 -17.61 -5.28
N VAL A 127 6.82 -16.60 -4.41
CA VAL A 127 6.85 -16.79 -2.95
C VAL A 127 5.54 -17.44 -2.46
N GLY A 128 4.39 -16.98 -2.95
CA GLY A 128 3.09 -17.58 -2.63
C GLY A 128 2.94 -19.01 -3.15
N LEU A 129 3.46 -19.29 -4.35
CA LEU A 129 3.50 -20.64 -4.92
C LEU A 129 4.38 -21.55 -4.07
N PHE A 130 5.55 -21.07 -3.62
CA PHE A 130 6.42 -21.80 -2.71
C PHE A 130 5.73 -22.08 -1.36
N GLN A 131 5.06 -21.09 -0.78
CA GLN A 131 4.25 -21.26 0.43
C GLN A 131 3.19 -22.36 0.23
N PHE A 132 2.47 -22.33 -0.90
CA PHE A 132 1.46 -23.33 -1.21
C PHE A 132 2.06 -24.73 -1.43
N LEU A 133 3.18 -24.87 -2.13
CA LEU A 133 3.81 -26.17 -2.37
C LEU A 133 4.46 -26.75 -1.11
N SER A 134 4.99 -25.90 -0.22
CA SER A 134 5.63 -26.35 1.02
C SER A 134 4.70 -27.15 1.93
N GLN A 135 3.39 -26.90 1.88
CA GLN A 135 2.41 -27.63 2.68
C GLN A 135 2.34 -29.13 2.34
N PHE A 136 2.61 -29.51 1.08
CA PHE A 136 2.56 -30.91 0.63
C PHE A 136 3.82 -31.69 1.03
N VAL A 137 4.96 -31.00 1.22
CA VAL A 137 6.23 -31.62 1.57
C VAL A 137 6.43 -31.67 3.08
N PHE A 138 6.18 -30.56 3.79
CA PHE A 138 6.47 -30.42 5.22
C PHE A 138 5.24 -30.61 6.12
N GLY A 139 4.05 -30.74 5.53
CA GLY A 139 2.78 -30.78 6.25
C GLY A 139 2.24 -29.38 6.55
N LEU A 140 0.93 -29.31 6.75
CA LEU A 140 0.19 -28.05 6.91
C LEU A 140 0.61 -27.31 8.17
N GLU A 141 0.61 -27.96 9.34
CA GLU A 141 0.89 -27.31 10.62
C GLU A 141 2.29 -26.70 10.70
N LYS A 142 3.31 -27.42 10.22
CA LYS A 142 4.70 -26.94 10.22
C LYS A 142 4.89 -25.76 9.27
N THR A 143 4.27 -25.83 8.10
CA THR A 143 4.29 -24.72 7.13
C THR A 143 3.59 -23.51 7.75
N TYR A 144 2.36 -23.68 8.24
CA TYR A 144 1.58 -22.61 8.82
C TYR A 144 2.31 -21.93 9.99
N SER A 145 2.77 -22.71 10.97
CA SER A 145 3.52 -22.19 12.13
C SER A 145 4.78 -21.42 11.73
N PHE A 146 5.51 -21.88 10.72
CA PHE A 146 6.68 -21.18 10.20
C PHE A 146 6.31 -19.79 9.63
N TRP A 147 5.29 -19.72 8.77
CA TRP A 147 4.85 -18.45 8.17
C TRP A 147 4.21 -17.52 9.21
N ALA A 148 3.40 -18.09 10.10
CA ALA A 148 2.72 -17.42 11.21
C ALA A 148 3.68 -16.72 12.17
N ILE A 149 4.77 -17.40 12.57
CA ILE A 149 5.70 -16.90 13.58
C ILE A 149 6.74 -15.98 12.95
N ASN A 150 7.29 -16.36 11.78
CA ASN A 150 8.47 -15.68 11.24
C ASN A 150 8.13 -14.59 10.23
N ILE A 151 7.03 -14.72 9.48
CA ILE A 151 6.79 -13.88 8.29
C ILE A 151 5.62 -12.93 8.54
N LEU A 152 4.52 -13.43 9.09
CA LEU A 152 3.32 -12.62 9.31
C LEU A 152 3.55 -11.37 10.17
N PRO A 153 4.25 -11.43 11.32
CA PRO A 153 4.39 -10.25 12.17
C PRO A 153 5.17 -9.12 11.49
N ILE A 154 6.06 -9.48 10.54
CA ILE A 154 6.85 -8.54 9.76
C ILE A 154 5.98 -7.79 8.74
N PHE A 155 5.15 -8.52 7.99
CA PHE A 155 4.35 -7.92 6.91
C PHE A 155 3.03 -7.32 7.40
N SER A 156 2.34 -8.00 8.30
CA SER A 156 1.01 -7.59 8.78
C SER A 156 1.05 -6.75 10.05
N GLY A 157 2.11 -6.85 10.83
CA GLY A 157 2.19 -6.24 12.15
C GLY A 157 1.72 -7.18 13.25
N PHE A 158 1.98 -6.82 14.51
CA PHE A 158 1.71 -7.72 15.63
C PHE A 158 0.21 -7.85 15.94
N ASN A 159 -0.59 -6.80 15.75
CA ASN A 159 -2.00 -6.82 16.10
C ASN A 159 -2.85 -7.45 14.99
N LEU A 160 -2.62 -7.05 13.73
CA LEU A 160 -3.25 -7.71 12.58
C LEU A 160 -2.79 -9.16 12.48
N GLY A 161 -1.50 -9.40 12.74
CA GLY A 161 -0.93 -10.74 12.77
C GLY A 161 -1.63 -11.63 13.79
N SER A 162 -1.77 -11.19 15.04
CA SER A 162 -2.44 -11.97 16.08
C SER A 162 -3.93 -12.22 15.77
N MET A 163 -4.63 -11.28 15.14
CA MET A 163 -6.00 -11.49 14.66
C MET A 163 -6.07 -12.55 13.56
N ILE A 164 -5.16 -12.50 12.58
CA ILE A 164 -5.11 -13.49 11.50
C ILE A 164 -4.75 -14.88 12.05
N LEU A 165 -3.89 -14.95 13.07
CA LEU A 165 -3.58 -16.22 13.75
C LEU A 165 -4.76 -16.77 14.54
N ALA A 166 -5.59 -15.89 15.12
CA ALA A 166 -6.82 -16.29 15.80
C ALA A 166 -7.91 -16.76 14.82
N TYR A 167 -7.91 -16.26 13.59
CA TYR A 167 -8.86 -16.60 12.53
C TYR A 167 -8.15 -16.99 11.22
N PRO A 168 -7.50 -18.17 11.18
CA PRO A 168 -6.70 -18.59 10.04
C PRO A 168 -7.57 -18.80 8.79
N SER A 169 -7.30 -18.04 7.74
CA SER A 169 -7.96 -18.15 6.43
C SER A 169 -6.99 -18.42 5.28
N TRP A 170 -5.70 -18.62 5.56
CA TRP A 170 -4.66 -18.74 4.54
C TRP A 170 -4.67 -20.05 3.78
N LEU A 171 -5.10 -21.10 4.44
CA LEU A 171 -5.21 -22.43 3.87
C LEU A 171 -6.68 -22.82 3.99
N VAL A 172 -7.24 -23.30 2.88
CA VAL A 172 -8.64 -23.70 2.78
C VAL A 172 -9.00 -24.56 4.00
N ASN A 173 -10.16 -24.27 4.58
CA ASN A 173 -10.73 -24.91 5.75
C ASN A 173 -10.65 -26.45 5.65
N ILE A 174 -9.65 -27.07 6.28
CA ILE A 174 -9.53 -28.55 6.34
C ILE A 174 -10.39 -29.12 7.48
N SER A 175 -11.03 -28.26 8.26
CA SER A 175 -12.07 -28.61 9.22
C SER A 175 -13.40 -28.08 8.71
N GLY A 176 -14.11 -28.84 7.86
CA GLY A 176 -15.39 -28.46 7.28
C GLY A 176 -16.46 -28.05 8.31
N GLU A 177 -16.43 -26.77 8.68
CA GLU A 177 -17.49 -25.98 9.29
C GLU A 177 -17.63 -24.65 8.53
#